data_AF-A0AB73TPH8-F1
#
_entry.id   AF-A0AB73TPH8-F1
#
_cell.length_a   1.000
_cell.length_b   1.000
_cell.length_c   1.000
_cell.angle_alpha   90.00
_cell.angle_beta   90.00
_cell.angle_gamma   90.00
#
_symmetry.space_group_name_H-M   'P 1'
#
loop_
_entity.id
_entity.type
_entity.pdbx_description
1 polymer ?
#
loop_
_entity_poly.entity_id
_entity_poly.type
_entity_poly.pdbx_seq_one_letter_code
_entity_poly.pdbx_strand_id
1 'polypeptide(L)' 'MIYGSIEAGGTKFVCAIGDEEMTIKERVSFPT' A
#
# COMPACT_ATOMS: atom_id res chain seq x y z
N MET A 1 6.05 14.86 1.35
CA MET A 1 6.52 13.88 0.33
C MET A 1 5.53 12.70 0.23
N ILE A 2 5.51 11.92 -0.86
CA ILE A 2 4.65 10.72 -0.97
C ILE A 2 5.52 9.47 -1.00
N TYR A 3 5.17 8.46 -0.19
CA TYR A 3 5.86 7.19 -0.08
C TYR A 3 4.94 6.06 -0.54
N GLY A 4 5.48 5.11 -1.30
CA GLY A 4 4.78 3.90 -1.72
C GLY A 4 5.15 2.70 -0.84
N SER A 5 4.20 1.80 -0.65
CA SER A 5 4.39 0.52 0.04
C SER A 5 3.71 -0.62 -0.72
N ILE A 6 4.34 -1.80 -0.73
CA ILE A 6 3.81 -3.03 -1.31
C ILE A 6 3.88 -4.19 -0.31
N GLU A 7 2.80 -4.97 -0.24
CA GLU A 7 2.74 -6.26 0.47
C GLU A 7 2.37 -7.34 -0.54
N ALA A 8 3.31 -8.24 -0.83
CA ALA A 8 3.10 -9.38 -1.72
C ALA A 8 2.80 -10.63 -0.88
N GLY A 9 1.53 -11.00 -0.80
CA GLY A 9 1.06 -12.23 -0.17
C GLY A 9 0.58 -13.26 -1.20
N GLY A 10 0.43 -14.52 -0.77
CA GLY A 10 -0.05 -15.60 -1.64
C GLY A 10 -1.56 -15.58 -1.93
N THR A 11 -2.33 -14.72 -1.26
CA THR A 11 -3.78 -14.58 -1.45
C THR A 11 -4.20 -13.19 -1.93
N LYS A 12 -3.29 -12.22 -1.86
CA LYS A 12 -3.52 -10.85 -2.32
C LYS A 12 -2.22 -10.08 -2.49
N PHE A 13 -2.26 -9.11 -3.39
CA PHE A 13 -1.25 -8.07 -3.54
C PHE A 13 -1.82 -6.73 -3.07
N VAL A 14 -1.15 -6.05 -2.15
CA VAL A 14 -1.62 -4.77 -1.58
C VAL A 14 -0.65 -3.66 -1.94
N CYS A 15 -1.20 -2.53 -2.40
CA CYS A 15 -0.46 -1.29 -2.60
C CYS A 15 -1.02 -0.20 -1.68
N ALA A 16 -0.14 0.64 -1.14
CA ALA A 16 -0.56 1.83 -0.41
C ALA A 16 0.37 3.01 -0.69
N ILE A 17 -0.17 4.22 -0.52
CA ILE A 17 0.60 5.47 -0.49
C ILE A 17 0.37 6.20 0.83
N GLY A 18 1.41 6.86 1.34
CA GLY A 18 1.36 7.64 2.57
C GLY A 18 2.23 8.89 2.52
N ASP A 19 2.08 9.74 3.53
CA ASP A 19 2.90 10.94 3.71
C ASP A 19 4.08 10.71 4.68
N GLU A 20 4.84 11.76 4.94
CA GLU A 20 6.01 11.77 5.83
C GLU A 20 5.69 11.55 7.31
N GLU A 21 4.44 11.74 7.72
CA GLU A 21 3.95 11.41 9.06
C GLU A 21 3.51 9.95 9.16
N MET A 22 3.79 9.14 8.13
CA MET A 22 3.36 7.74 7.99
C MET A 22 1.84 7.58 7.98
N THR A 23 1.09 8.61 7.56
CA THR A 23 -0.35 8.52 7.39
C THR A 23 -0.69 7.91 6.03
N ILE A 24 -1.46 6.82 6.02
CA ILE A 24 -1.98 6.22 4.77
C ILE A 24 -2.99 7.17 4.12
N LYS A 25 -2.78 7.51 2.86
CA LYS A 25 -3.71 8.31 2.06
C LYS A 25 -4.61 7.44 1.19
N GLU A 26 -4.05 6.40 0.59
CA GLU A 26 -4.81 5.48 -0.26
C GLU A 26 -4.24 4.07 -0.16
N ARG A 27 -5.13 3.08 -0.32
CA ARG A 27 -4.81 1.66 -0.31
C ARG A 27 -5.72 0.91 -1.27
N VAL A 28 -5.13 0.00 -2.04
CA VAL A 28 -5.84 -0.93 -2.92
C VAL A 28 -5.34 -2.35 -2.70
N SER A 29 -6.22 -3.33 -2.93
CA SER A 29 -5.91 -4.76 -2.82
C SER A 29 -6.37 -5.48 -4.07
N PHE A 30 -5.52 -6.36 -4.59
CA PHE A 30 -5.81 -7.20 -5.74
C PHE A 30 -5.80 -8.67 -5.30
N PRO A 31 -6.80 -9.48 -5.66
CA PRO A 31 -6.71 -10.94 -5.49
C PRO A 31 -5.60 -11.49 -6.39
N THR A 32 -4.97 -12.59 -5.95
CA THR A 32 -3.92 -13.31 -6.67
C THR A 32 -4.36 -14.71 -7.05
#